data_AF-K2CLC4-F1
#
_entry.id   AF-K2CLC4-F1
#
_cell.length_a   1.000
_cell.length_b   1.000
_cell.length_c   1.000
_cell.angle_alpha   90.00
_cell.angle_beta   90.00
_cell.angle_gamma   90.00
#
_symmetry.space_group_name_H-M   'P 1'
#
loop_
_entity.id
_entity.type
_entity.pdbx_description
1 polymer ?
#
loop_
_entity_poly.entity_id
_entity_poly.type
_entity_poly.pdbx_seq_one_letter_code
_entity_poly.pdbx_strand_id
1 'polypeptide(L)'
;MKLYIRFLPLIAFIIMLNQSLHAMGELRGGGLMVAPTRLVFEGKNRTAELTLTNNGNETSTYRIQTLNSLMDEFGKRTSIISPADDNESFADKYVRFAPRQIRLKPGEQQTVRVMLRLPNNISDGEYRTGLNFQWIPEPGEPDIRKGQVERGEVAVQIQFSYGITVPVIIRKGNLEASGKIVETVINKTEKGRQLLVKIARTGNRSLYGDFSVFHIDTDGKENLVSTMGGVAIYVPNPHRIFSVDLPEDLPFGKGNGKTMLRVEYRQRKEVGKKLIAETVIPAE
;
A
#
# COMPACT_ATOMS: atom_id res chain seq x y z
N MET A 1 65.72 -29.25 24.32
CA MET A 1 66.54 -28.51 23.34
C MET A 1 65.59 -27.69 22.45
N LYS A 2 65.67 -26.34 22.54
CA LYS A 2 65.02 -25.27 21.71
C LYS A 2 63.47 -25.27 21.68
N LEU A 3 62.72 -24.37 22.36
CA LEU A 3 62.55 -22.90 22.23
C LEU A 3 62.05 -22.45 20.84
N TYR A 4 60.82 -21.91 20.75
CA TYR A 4 60.31 -20.77 19.92
C TYR A 4 58.77 -20.71 20.10
N ILE A 5 58.17 -19.81 20.91
CA ILE A 5 57.87 -18.37 20.69
C ILE A 5 56.70 -18.11 19.71
N ARG A 6 55.52 -17.83 20.32
CA ARG A 6 54.62 -16.66 20.16
C ARG A 6 53.73 -16.45 18.92
N PHE A 7 52.46 -16.18 19.28
CA PHE A 7 51.46 -15.26 18.70
C PHE A 7 50.81 -15.58 17.34
N LEU A 8 49.51 -15.92 17.39
CA LEU A 8 48.47 -15.28 16.56
C LEU A 8 47.06 -15.63 17.10
N PRO A 9 46.26 -14.69 17.64
CA PRO A 9 44.81 -14.84 17.65
C PRO A 9 44.29 -13.96 16.51
N LEU A 10 44.20 -14.51 15.30
CA LEU A 10 43.54 -13.83 14.20
C LEU A 10 42.86 -14.87 13.35
N ILE A 11 41.53 -14.89 13.42
CA ILE A 11 40.51 -15.22 12.41
C ILE A 11 39.27 -15.64 13.19
N ALA A 12 38.61 -14.66 13.78
CA ALA A 12 37.18 -14.70 14.07
C ALA A 12 36.57 -13.52 13.31
N PHE A 13 36.56 -13.63 11.99
CA PHE A 13 35.89 -12.68 11.11
C PHE A 13 35.00 -13.49 10.15
N ILE A 14 33.94 -14.07 10.70
CA ILE A 14 32.82 -14.57 9.90
C ILE A 14 31.70 -13.55 10.06
N ILE A 15 31.76 -12.56 9.18
CA ILE A 15 30.64 -11.96 8.44
C ILE A 15 29.28 -12.12 9.17
N MET A 16 28.98 -11.21 10.09
CA MET A 16 27.59 -10.81 10.33
C MET A 16 27.13 -10.10 9.06
N LEU A 17 26.64 -10.87 8.09
CA LEU A 17 25.89 -10.33 6.98
C LEU A 17 24.62 -9.75 7.59
N ASN A 18 24.63 -8.42 7.74
CA ASN A 18 23.46 -7.61 8.05
C ASN A 18 22.41 -7.88 6.97
N GLN A 19 21.60 -8.92 7.18
CA GLN A 19 20.34 -9.07 6.48
C GLN A 19 19.39 -8.05 7.10
N SER A 20 19.52 -6.80 6.64
CA SER A 20 18.41 -5.86 6.69
C SER A 20 17.33 -6.41 5.77
N LEU A 21 16.58 -7.41 6.27
CA LEU A 21 15.24 -7.71 5.79
C LEU A 21 14.44 -6.43 6.05
N HIS A 22 14.45 -5.54 5.07
CA HIS A 22 13.38 -4.56 4.96
C HIS A 22 12.11 -5.40 4.82
N ALA A 23 11.26 -5.34 5.84
CA ALA A 23 9.92 -5.94 5.80
C ALA A 23 9.13 -5.26 4.68
N MET A 24 9.37 -5.69 3.45
CA MET A 24 8.57 -5.32 2.30
C MET A 24 7.18 -5.86 2.57
N GLY A 25 6.18 -4.99 2.44
CA GLY A 25 4.80 -5.47 2.48
C GLY A 25 4.57 -6.54 1.40
N GLU A 26 3.64 -7.44 1.67
CA GLU A 26 3.13 -8.41 0.72
C GLU A 26 1.64 -8.12 0.48
N LEU A 27 1.22 -8.07 -0.78
CA LEU A 27 -0.21 -8.12 -1.12
C LEU A 27 -0.61 -9.58 -1.28
N ARG A 28 -1.71 -10.01 -0.65
CA ARG A 28 -2.25 -11.38 -0.74
C ARG A 28 -3.66 -11.37 -1.30
N GLY A 29 -3.94 -12.23 -2.29
CA GLY A 29 -5.28 -12.39 -2.85
C GLY A 29 -5.34 -13.60 -3.78
N GLY A 30 -6.31 -14.49 -3.58
CA GLY A 30 -6.49 -15.69 -4.42
C GLY A 30 -5.23 -16.55 -4.53
N GLY A 31 -4.49 -16.72 -3.43
CA GLY A 31 -3.22 -17.45 -3.39
C GLY A 31 -1.99 -16.67 -3.89
N LEU A 32 -2.15 -15.57 -4.63
CA LEU A 32 -1.02 -14.79 -5.13
C LEU A 32 -0.45 -13.86 -4.05
N MET A 33 0.87 -13.84 -3.96
CA MET A 33 1.67 -12.89 -3.19
C MET A 33 2.51 -12.03 -4.13
N VAL A 34 2.52 -10.70 -3.93
CA VAL A 34 3.35 -9.79 -4.76
C VAL A 34 4.19 -8.86 -3.88
N ALA A 35 5.49 -8.77 -4.18
CA ALA A 35 6.45 -7.93 -3.49
C ALA A 35 7.41 -7.21 -4.46
N PRO A 36 7.75 -5.93 -4.22
CA PRO A 36 7.12 -5.01 -3.27
C PRO A 36 5.65 -4.70 -3.61
N THR A 37 4.92 -4.17 -2.62
CA THR A 37 3.52 -3.71 -2.81
C THR A 37 3.39 -2.41 -3.60
N ARG A 38 4.50 -1.73 -3.89
CA ARG A 38 4.55 -0.44 -4.58
C ARG A 38 5.90 -0.25 -5.26
N LEU A 39 5.88 0.32 -6.47
CA LEU A 39 7.08 0.77 -7.17
C LEU A 39 7.13 2.29 -7.25
N VAL A 40 8.29 2.85 -6.94
CA VAL A 40 8.57 4.29 -7.08
C VAL A 40 9.84 4.45 -7.88
N PHE A 41 9.71 5.11 -9.03
CA PHE A 41 10.81 5.49 -9.87
C PHE A 41 11.09 6.98 -9.67
N GLU A 42 12.27 7.30 -9.17
CA GLU A 42 12.71 8.65 -8.85
C GLU A 42 14.21 8.79 -9.18
N GLY A 43 14.65 10.00 -9.53
CA GLY A 43 16.04 10.25 -9.89
C GLY A 43 16.50 9.46 -11.12
N LYS A 44 17.55 8.65 -10.97
CA LYS A 44 18.15 7.84 -12.05
C LYS A 44 17.54 6.43 -12.18
N ASN A 45 16.66 6.02 -11.27
CA ASN A 45 16.08 4.68 -11.30
C ASN A 45 15.11 4.54 -12.47
N ARG A 46 15.39 3.59 -13.37
CA ARG A 46 14.57 3.29 -14.57
C ARG A 46 14.09 1.86 -14.64
N THR A 47 14.56 1.00 -13.74
CA THR A 47 14.22 -0.42 -13.69
C THR A 47 13.89 -0.82 -12.25
N ALA A 48 12.94 -1.74 -12.11
CA ALA A 48 12.57 -2.36 -10.85
C ALA A 48 12.09 -3.79 -11.12
N GLU A 49 12.06 -4.61 -10.08
CA GLU A 49 11.58 -5.98 -10.15
C GLU A 49 10.43 -6.18 -9.17
N LEU A 50 9.43 -6.94 -9.61
CA LEU A 50 8.35 -7.46 -8.77
C LEU A 50 8.47 -8.97 -8.72
N THR A 51 8.45 -9.51 -7.51
CA THR A 51 8.36 -10.92 -7.24
C THR A 51 6.90 -11.30 -7.06
N LEU A 52 6.45 -12.31 -7.79
CA LEU A 52 5.17 -12.97 -7.61
C LEU A 52 5.41 -14.36 -7.07
N THR A 53 4.70 -14.74 -6.01
CA THR A 53 4.74 -16.10 -5.45
C THR A 53 3.34 -16.65 -5.34
N ASN A 54 3.12 -17.88 -5.78
CA ASN A 54 1.85 -18.56 -5.56
C ASN A 54 1.88 -19.28 -4.20
N ASN A 55 1.24 -18.70 -3.20
CA ASN A 55 1.04 -19.28 -1.87
C ASN A 55 -0.22 -20.16 -1.78
N GLY A 56 -0.91 -20.38 -2.90
CA GLY A 56 -2.01 -21.33 -3.00
C GLY A 56 -1.51 -22.78 -3.14
N ASN A 57 -2.47 -23.70 -3.18
CA ASN A 57 -2.27 -25.14 -3.36
C ASN A 57 -2.52 -25.61 -4.81
N GLU A 58 -2.99 -24.74 -5.69
CA GLU A 58 -3.27 -25.01 -7.10
C GLU A 58 -2.34 -24.23 -8.01
N THR A 59 -2.15 -24.70 -9.25
CA THR A 59 -1.45 -23.91 -10.28
C THR A 59 -2.35 -22.75 -10.71
N SER A 60 -1.78 -21.57 -10.92
CA SER A 60 -2.55 -20.39 -11.31
C SER A 60 -1.87 -19.60 -12.39
N THR A 61 -2.67 -19.07 -13.32
CA THR A 61 -2.19 -18.22 -14.42
C THR A 61 -2.66 -16.78 -14.20
N TYR A 62 -1.76 -15.81 -14.38
CA TYR A 62 -2.02 -14.39 -14.21
C TYR A 62 -1.64 -13.60 -15.46
N ARG A 63 -2.54 -12.74 -15.93
CA ARG A 63 -2.29 -11.71 -16.94
C ARG A 63 -1.86 -10.42 -16.25
N ILE A 64 -0.88 -9.73 -16.84
CA ILE A 64 -0.34 -8.48 -16.30
C ILE A 64 -0.71 -7.33 -17.24
N GLN A 65 -1.38 -6.31 -16.71
CA GLN A 65 -1.80 -5.12 -17.46
C GLN A 65 -1.59 -3.85 -16.65
N THR A 66 -1.40 -2.72 -17.33
CA THR A 66 -1.51 -1.42 -16.66
C THR A 66 -2.98 -1.10 -16.40
N LEU A 67 -3.27 -0.56 -15.23
CA LEU A 67 -4.62 -0.19 -14.81
C LEU A 67 -4.61 1.22 -14.21
N ASN A 68 -5.16 2.17 -14.95
CA ASN A 68 -5.38 3.52 -14.47
C ASN A 68 -6.61 3.54 -13.55
N SER A 69 -6.51 4.27 -12.44
CA SER A 69 -7.60 4.40 -11.48
C SER A 69 -7.66 5.80 -10.91
N LEU A 70 -8.85 6.29 -10.61
CA LEU A 70 -9.07 7.51 -9.81
C LEU A 70 -9.19 7.12 -8.34
N MET A 71 -8.89 8.05 -7.45
CA MET A 71 -9.09 7.89 -6.02
C MET A 71 -10.11 8.93 -5.55
N ASP A 72 -11.14 8.53 -4.81
CA ASP A 72 -12.04 9.47 -4.16
C ASP A 72 -11.47 10.00 -2.82
N GLU A 73 -12.22 10.88 -2.16
CA GLU A 73 -11.79 11.48 -0.90
C GLU A 73 -11.67 10.46 0.25
N PHE A 74 -12.34 9.30 0.19
CA PHE A 74 -12.23 8.22 1.19
C PHE A 74 -11.12 7.22 0.83
N GLY A 75 -10.53 7.35 -0.35
CA GLY A 75 -9.48 6.49 -0.85
C GLY A 75 -9.95 5.27 -1.64
N LYS A 76 -11.25 5.19 -1.94
CA LYS A 76 -11.78 4.18 -2.86
C LYS A 76 -11.19 4.44 -4.24
N ARG A 77 -10.79 3.36 -4.91
CA ARG A 77 -10.25 3.43 -6.26
C ARG A 77 -11.25 2.96 -7.28
N THR A 78 -11.39 3.72 -8.36
CA THR A 78 -12.25 3.37 -9.49
C THR A 78 -11.39 3.28 -10.74
N SER A 79 -11.34 2.10 -11.37
CA SER A 79 -10.63 1.91 -12.63
C SER A 79 -11.27 2.72 -13.74
N ILE A 80 -10.46 3.31 -14.61
CA ILE A 80 -10.94 4.04 -15.79
C ILE A 80 -10.51 3.33 -17.07
N ILE A 81 -11.42 3.28 -18.05
CA ILE A 81 -11.21 2.65 -19.37
C ILE A 81 -11.16 3.71 -20.49
N SER A 82 -11.72 4.90 -20.23
CA SER A 82 -11.77 6.06 -21.14
C SER A 82 -10.87 7.19 -20.65
N PRO A 83 -10.48 8.15 -21.51
CA PRO A 83 -9.43 9.12 -21.20
C PRO A 83 -9.75 9.90 -19.93
N ALA A 84 -8.67 10.18 -19.22
CA ALA A 84 -8.67 10.90 -17.97
C ALA A 84 -9.19 12.33 -18.14
N ASP A 85 -9.80 12.88 -17.08
CA ASP A 85 -9.87 14.33 -16.93
C ASP A 85 -8.46 14.94 -17.01
N ASP A 86 -8.35 16.17 -17.54
CA ASP A 86 -7.06 16.85 -17.81
C ASP A 86 -6.15 17.01 -16.58
N ASN A 87 -6.69 16.84 -15.37
CA ASN A 87 -5.96 16.99 -14.10
C ASN A 87 -5.22 15.73 -13.65
N GLU A 88 -5.37 14.61 -14.35
CA GLU A 88 -4.79 13.32 -13.96
C GLU A 88 -3.54 12.97 -14.79
N SER A 89 -2.46 12.67 -14.08
CA SER A 89 -1.17 12.32 -14.68
C SER A 89 -0.94 10.82 -14.65
N PHE A 90 -1.40 10.11 -15.69
CA PHE A 90 -1.22 8.67 -15.79
C PHE A 90 0.15 8.25 -16.37
N ALA A 91 0.66 7.12 -15.87
CA ALA A 91 1.99 6.58 -16.20
C ALA A 91 1.97 5.38 -17.14
N ASP A 92 0.81 4.84 -17.51
CA ASP A 92 0.65 3.60 -18.29
C ASP A 92 1.49 3.60 -19.59
N LYS A 93 1.46 4.70 -20.34
CA LYS A 93 2.24 4.86 -21.58
C LYS A 93 3.76 4.80 -21.38
N TYR A 94 4.25 5.09 -20.18
CA TYR A 94 5.68 5.14 -19.84
C TYR A 94 6.20 3.85 -19.19
N VAL A 95 5.31 2.98 -18.74
CA VAL A 95 5.67 1.74 -18.05
C VAL A 95 5.75 0.58 -19.04
N ARG A 96 6.84 -0.17 -19.00
CA ARG A 96 7.05 -1.42 -19.75
C ARG A 96 7.33 -2.52 -18.75
N PHE A 97 6.87 -3.73 -19.04
CA PHE A 97 7.10 -4.87 -18.16
C PHE A 97 7.12 -6.18 -18.93
N ALA A 98 7.82 -7.16 -18.38
CA ALA A 98 7.86 -8.52 -18.88
C ALA A 98 8.05 -9.52 -17.73
N PRO A 99 7.45 -10.73 -17.83
CA PRO A 99 6.52 -11.17 -18.87
C PRO A 99 5.13 -10.50 -18.76
N ARG A 100 4.25 -10.74 -19.74
CA ARG A 100 2.84 -10.25 -19.72
C ARG A 100 1.84 -11.27 -19.16
N GLN A 101 2.27 -12.53 -19.06
CA GLN A 101 1.49 -13.61 -18.48
C GLN A 101 2.45 -14.53 -17.74
N ILE A 102 2.02 -15.01 -16.58
CA ILE A 102 2.80 -15.91 -15.73
C ILE A 102 1.90 -17.06 -15.32
N ARG A 103 2.43 -18.28 -15.37
CA ARG A 103 1.83 -19.46 -14.76
C ARG A 103 2.72 -19.89 -13.60
N LEU A 104 2.15 -20.07 -12.41
CA LEU A 104 2.85 -20.41 -11.18
C LEU A 104 2.26 -21.68 -10.57
N LYS A 105 3.09 -22.70 -10.37
CA LYS A 105 2.77 -23.84 -9.50
C LYS A 105 2.72 -23.43 -8.02
N PRO A 106 2.14 -24.25 -7.13
CA PRO A 106 2.20 -24.01 -5.69
C PRO A 106 3.65 -23.79 -5.21
N GLY A 107 3.88 -22.70 -4.48
CA GLY A 107 5.19 -22.28 -3.99
C GLY A 107 6.13 -21.70 -5.05
N GLU A 108 5.74 -21.68 -6.33
CA GLU A 108 6.59 -21.15 -7.40
C GLU A 108 6.64 -19.63 -7.35
N GLN A 109 7.83 -19.10 -7.63
CA GLN A 109 8.12 -17.69 -7.67
C GLN A 109 8.53 -17.27 -9.10
N GLN A 110 8.02 -16.15 -9.57
CA GLN A 110 8.42 -15.53 -10.83
C GLN A 110 8.71 -14.05 -10.65
N THR A 111 9.73 -13.56 -11.35
CA THR A 111 10.07 -12.14 -11.40
C THR A 111 9.46 -11.46 -12.62
N VAL A 112 8.83 -10.30 -12.40
CA VAL A 112 8.39 -9.35 -13.42
C VAL A 112 9.34 -8.16 -13.40
N ARG A 113 10.04 -7.94 -14.51
CA ARG A 113 10.87 -6.74 -14.68
C ARG A 113 10.01 -5.59 -15.15
N VAL A 114 10.10 -4.46 -14.48
CA VAL A 114 9.40 -3.22 -14.79
C VAL A 114 10.43 -2.17 -15.19
N MET A 115 10.21 -1.52 -16.32
CA MET A 115 11.11 -0.56 -16.93
C MET A 115 10.36 0.72 -17.31
N LEU A 116 11.01 1.86 -17.13
CA LEU A 116 10.48 3.15 -17.55
C LEU A 116 11.06 3.59 -18.89
N ARG A 117 10.16 4.06 -19.77
CA ARG A 117 10.51 4.76 -21.00
C ARG A 117 9.84 6.13 -21.01
N LEU A 118 10.59 7.12 -20.52
CA LEU A 118 10.16 8.52 -20.49
C LEU A 118 10.64 9.25 -21.74
N PRO A 119 9.81 10.11 -22.37
CA PRO A 119 10.28 11.00 -23.42
C PRO A 119 11.11 12.13 -22.79
N ASN A 120 12.04 12.70 -23.56
CA ASN A 120 12.96 13.73 -23.07
C ASN A 120 12.25 15.02 -22.61
N ASN A 121 11.08 15.31 -23.18
CA ASN A 121 10.29 16.51 -22.95
C ASN A 121 9.12 16.31 -21.96
N ILE A 122 9.14 15.24 -21.16
CA ILE A 122 8.11 15.08 -20.12
C ILE A 122 8.27 16.18 -19.07
N SER A 123 7.16 16.85 -18.75
CA SER A 123 7.10 17.85 -17.69
C SER A 123 7.48 17.25 -16.33
N ASP A 124 7.96 18.10 -15.44
CA ASP A 124 8.14 17.71 -14.05
C ASP A 124 6.78 17.46 -13.38
N GLY A 125 6.71 16.44 -12.55
CA GLY A 125 5.47 15.99 -11.93
C GLY A 125 5.52 14.55 -11.46
N GLU A 126 4.44 14.14 -10.77
CA GLU A 126 4.21 12.76 -10.38
C GLU A 126 3.19 12.11 -11.31
N TYR A 127 3.56 10.98 -11.91
CA TYR A 127 2.70 10.17 -12.77
C TYR A 127 2.42 8.83 -12.12
N ARG A 128 1.21 8.29 -12.28
CA ARG A 128 0.77 7.06 -11.59
C ARG A 128 0.02 6.09 -12.49
N THR A 129 0.18 4.81 -12.26
CA THR A 129 -0.67 3.73 -12.81
C THR A 129 -0.65 2.57 -11.82
N GLY A 130 -1.52 1.57 -11.99
CA GLY A 130 -1.35 0.26 -11.38
C GLY A 130 -0.72 -0.73 -12.38
N LEU A 131 0.03 -1.71 -11.87
CA LEU A 131 0.24 -2.99 -12.53
C LEU A 131 -0.73 -3.99 -11.91
N ASN A 132 -1.75 -4.36 -12.69
CA ASN A 132 -2.79 -5.30 -12.32
C ASN A 132 -2.39 -6.72 -12.74
N PHE A 133 -2.49 -7.64 -11.79
CA PHE A 133 -2.24 -9.07 -11.93
C PHE A 133 -3.58 -9.77 -11.87
N GLN A 134 -4.20 -10.01 -13.03
CA GLN A 134 -5.52 -10.60 -13.14
C GLN A 134 -5.40 -12.10 -13.30
N TRP A 135 -6.03 -12.88 -12.42
CA TRP A 135 -6.13 -14.33 -12.58
C TRP A 135 -6.89 -14.70 -13.85
N ILE A 136 -6.44 -15.76 -14.53
CA ILE A 136 -7.07 -16.35 -15.72
C ILE A 136 -7.51 -17.77 -15.35
N PRO A 137 -8.81 -18.11 -15.44
CA PRO A 137 -9.28 -19.48 -15.27
C PRO A 137 -8.61 -20.46 -16.23
N GLU A 138 -8.28 -21.67 -15.76
CA GLU A 138 -7.77 -22.71 -16.65
C GLU A 138 -8.92 -23.40 -17.41
N PRO A 139 -8.70 -23.85 -18.67
CA PRO A 139 -9.72 -24.57 -19.42
C PRO A 139 -10.16 -25.84 -18.67
N GLY A 140 -11.43 -25.92 -18.27
CA GLY A 140 -12.00 -27.07 -17.56
C GLY A 140 -12.14 -26.89 -16.05
N GLU A 141 -11.61 -25.81 -15.47
CA GLU A 141 -11.99 -25.40 -14.11
C GLU A 141 -13.42 -24.86 -14.16
N PRO A 142 -14.33 -25.33 -13.28
CA PRO A 142 -15.63 -24.70 -13.16
C PRO A 142 -15.43 -23.24 -12.73
N ASP A 143 -16.31 -22.34 -13.16
CA ASP A 143 -16.30 -20.92 -12.78
C ASP A 143 -16.75 -20.81 -11.30
N ILE A 144 -15.92 -21.28 -10.36
CA ILE A 144 -16.30 -21.46 -8.95
C ILE A 144 -16.13 -20.16 -8.19
N ARG A 145 -17.07 -19.23 -8.39
CA ARG A 145 -17.75 -18.53 -7.28
C ARG A 145 -19.25 -18.38 -7.58
N LYS A 146 -19.85 -19.45 -8.09
CA LYS A 146 -21.31 -19.61 -8.00
C LYS A 146 -21.64 -19.90 -6.53
N GLY A 147 -22.19 -18.90 -5.83
CA GLY A 147 -23.11 -19.23 -4.74
C GLY A 147 -24.19 -20.14 -5.31
N GLN A 148 -24.55 -21.21 -4.62
CA GLN A 148 -25.65 -22.07 -5.04
C GLN A 148 -26.91 -21.21 -5.12
N VAL A 149 -27.39 -20.97 -6.34
CA VAL A 149 -28.74 -20.44 -6.57
C VAL A 149 -29.59 -21.65 -6.92
N GLU A 150 -30.57 -21.94 -6.07
CA GLU A 150 -31.57 -22.96 -6.34
C GLU A 150 -32.34 -22.65 -7.63
N ARG A 151 -32.74 -23.73 -8.30
CA ARG A 151 -33.27 -23.75 -9.68
C ARG A 151 -34.52 -22.86 -9.81
N GLY A 152 -34.37 -21.70 -10.46
CA GLY A 152 -35.51 -20.86 -10.85
C GLY A 152 -35.19 -19.40 -11.18
N GLU A 153 -34.04 -18.88 -10.75
CA GLU A 153 -33.67 -17.47 -10.94
C GLU A 153 -32.57 -17.31 -11.99
N VAL A 154 -32.63 -16.21 -12.73
CA VAL A 154 -31.66 -15.80 -13.75
C VAL A 154 -30.23 -16.05 -13.23
N ALA A 155 -29.51 -16.97 -13.86
CA ALA A 155 -28.13 -17.27 -13.52
C ALA A 155 -27.24 -16.07 -13.91
N VAL A 156 -27.13 -15.10 -13.02
CA VAL A 156 -26.14 -14.03 -13.13
C VAL A 156 -24.77 -14.69 -12.92
N GLN A 157 -24.04 -14.88 -14.01
CA GLN A 157 -22.66 -15.36 -13.97
C GLN A 157 -21.76 -14.22 -13.48
N ILE A 158 -21.63 -14.09 -12.16
CA ILE A 158 -20.72 -13.12 -11.56
C ILE A 158 -19.29 -13.68 -11.67
N GLN A 159 -18.55 -13.25 -12.68
CA GLN A 159 -17.10 -13.47 -12.74
C GLN A 159 -16.41 -12.60 -11.68
N PHE A 160 -16.09 -13.19 -10.53
CA PHE A 160 -15.21 -12.55 -9.56
C PHE A 160 -13.76 -12.66 -10.05
N SER A 161 -13.24 -11.61 -10.69
CA SER A 161 -11.82 -11.56 -11.04
C SER A 161 -10.98 -11.24 -9.80
N TYR A 162 -10.29 -12.25 -9.25
CA TYR A 162 -9.24 -12.01 -8.26
C TYR A 162 -8.06 -11.33 -8.95
N GLY A 163 -7.71 -10.13 -8.50
CA GLY A 163 -6.57 -9.42 -9.03
C GLY A 163 -5.89 -8.52 -8.00
N ILE A 164 -4.56 -8.55 -8.01
CA ILE A 164 -3.73 -7.66 -7.19
C ILE A 164 -3.28 -6.49 -8.06
N THR A 165 -3.33 -5.27 -7.54
CA THR A 165 -2.83 -4.10 -8.28
C THR A 165 -1.70 -3.44 -7.50
N VAL A 166 -0.48 -3.47 -8.04
CA VAL A 166 0.70 -2.80 -7.49
C VAL A 166 0.79 -1.39 -8.05
N PRO A 167 0.73 -0.33 -7.23
CA PRO A 167 0.91 1.04 -7.72
C PRO A 167 2.33 1.25 -8.26
N VAL A 168 2.42 1.85 -9.43
CA VAL A 168 3.65 2.31 -10.07
C VAL A 168 3.62 3.83 -10.14
N ILE A 169 4.59 4.45 -9.48
CA ILE A 169 4.72 5.90 -9.38
C ILE A 169 6.01 6.33 -10.06
N ILE A 170 5.92 7.36 -10.90
CA ILE A 170 7.06 8.01 -11.54
C ILE A 170 7.15 9.43 -11.01
N ARG A 171 8.31 9.81 -10.51
CA ARG A 171 8.61 11.17 -10.05
C ARG A 171 9.68 11.78 -10.92
N LYS A 172 9.34 12.88 -11.59
CA LYS A 172 10.23 13.65 -12.45
C LYS A 172 10.36 15.06 -11.91
N GLY A 173 11.60 15.51 -11.73
CA GLY A 173 11.90 16.86 -11.22
C GLY A 173 12.02 16.92 -9.70
N ASN A 174 12.05 18.15 -9.19
CA ASN A 174 12.09 18.42 -7.75
C ASN A 174 10.66 18.50 -7.22
N LEU A 175 10.22 17.44 -6.54
CA LEU A 175 8.85 17.34 -6.05
C LEU A 175 8.78 17.39 -4.53
N GLU A 176 7.83 18.16 -4.04
CA GLU A 176 7.60 18.40 -2.62
C GLU A 176 6.14 18.13 -2.24
N ALA A 177 5.94 17.70 -1.01
CA ALA A 177 4.62 17.57 -0.44
C ALA A 177 4.66 17.71 1.08
N SER A 178 3.62 18.33 1.62
CA SER A 178 3.34 18.39 3.06
C SER A 178 1.90 17.96 3.32
N GLY A 179 1.62 17.53 4.55
CA GLY A 179 0.30 17.15 4.99
C GLY A 179 -0.07 17.80 6.31
N LYS A 180 -1.36 18.05 6.52
CA LYS A 180 -1.88 18.59 7.79
C LYS A 180 -3.22 17.95 8.10
N ILE A 181 -3.43 17.55 9.35
CA ILE A 181 -4.77 17.18 9.83
C ILE A 181 -5.54 18.50 10.00
N VAL A 182 -6.62 18.65 9.23
CA VAL A 182 -7.41 19.90 9.17
C VAL A 182 -8.76 19.77 9.84
N GLU A 183 -9.25 18.56 10.04
CA GLU A 183 -10.56 18.29 10.61
C GLU A 183 -10.59 16.92 11.26
N THR A 184 -11.28 16.81 12.41
CA THR A 184 -11.54 15.57 13.12
C THR A 184 -12.97 15.58 13.64
N VAL A 185 -13.74 14.54 13.36
CA VAL A 185 -15.15 14.43 13.79
C VAL A 185 -15.37 13.06 14.39
N ILE A 186 -16.04 12.99 15.54
CA ILE A 186 -16.46 11.72 16.15
C ILE A 186 -17.97 11.61 16.05
N ASN A 187 -18.44 10.66 15.25
CA ASN A 187 -19.85 10.37 15.06
C ASN A 187 -20.27 9.17 15.90
N LYS A 188 -21.50 9.19 16.40
CA LYS A 188 -22.17 7.98 16.93
C LYS A 188 -22.72 7.18 15.76
N THR A 189 -22.56 5.87 15.82
CA THR A 189 -23.06 4.89 14.84
C THR A 189 -23.79 3.77 15.57
N GLU A 190 -24.52 2.92 14.85
CA GLU A 190 -25.17 1.74 15.44
C GLU A 190 -24.18 0.76 16.10
N LYS A 191 -22.92 0.76 15.65
CA LYS A 191 -21.84 -0.15 16.11
C LYS A 191 -20.84 0.52 17.07
N GLY A 192 -21.21 1.65 17.67
CA GLY A 192 -20.35 2.43 18.56
C GLY A 192 -20.00 3.80 17.98
N ARG A 193 -18.72 4.16 17.98
CA ARG A 193 -18.25 5.49 17.55
C ARG A 193 -17.35 5.38 16.33
N GLN A 194 -17.43 6.36 15.44
CA GLN A 194 -16.57 6.46 14.27
C GLN A 194 -15.82 7.79 14.30
N LEU A 195 -14.49 7.71 14.20
CA LEU A 195 -13.61 8.86 14.04
C LEU A 195 -13.34 9.09 12.55
N LEU A 196 -13.72 10.26 12.06
CA LEU A 196 -13.34 10.78 10.74
C LEU A 196 -12.17 11.76 10.90
N VAL A 197 -11.11 11.57 10.12
CA VAL A 197 -9.94 12.45 10.10
C VAL A 197 -9.65 12.91 8.70
N LYS A 198 -9.70 14.22 8.45
CA LYS A 198 -9.36 14.82 7.16
C LYS A 198 -7.91 15.29 7.16
N ILE A 199 -7.11 14.74 6.25
CA ILE A 199 -5.73 15.15 6.04
C ILE A 199 -5.65 15.89 4.70
N ALA A 200 -5.32 17.19 4.76
CA ALA A 200 -5.04 18.00 3.59
C ALA A 200 -3.60 17.79 3.12
N ARG A 201 -3.38 17.79 1.81
CA ARG A 201 -2.09 17.69 1.14
C ARG A 201 -1.82 18.97 0.36
N THR A 202 -0.59 19.47 0.44
CA THR A 202 -0.10 20.51 -0.48
C THR A 202 1.16 20.03 -1.22
N GLY A 203 1.49 20.68 -2.33
CA GLY A 203 2.63 20.35 -3.18
C GLY A 203 2.30 19.50 -4.41
N ASN A 204 3.33 19.08 -5.13
CA ASN A 204 3.26 18.48 -6.48
C ASN A 204 3.61 16.98 -6.52
N ARG A 205 3.66 16.31 -5.35
CA ARG A 205 3.68 14.84 -5.26
C ARG A 205 2.69 14.31 -4.23
N SER A 206 2.45 13.01 -4.28
CA SER A 206 1.58 12.33 -3.32
C SER A 206 2.24 12.14 -1.97
N LEU A 207 1.42 12.12 -0.92
CA LEU A 207 1.83 11.64 0.40
C LEU A 207 1.65 10.12 0.47
N TYR A 208 2.53 9.46 1.20
CA TYR A 208 2.47 8.02 1.44
C TYR A 208 3.05 7.70 2.81
N GLY A 209 2.30 6.96 3.62
CA GLY A 209 2.63 6.76 5.02
C GLY A 209 1.73 5.77 5.72
N ASP A 210 1.98 5.61 7.01
CA ASP A 210 1.14 4.85 7.93
C ASP A 210 0.30 5.85 8.74
N PHE A 211 -1.00 5.61 8.80
CA PHE A 211 -1.94 6.38 9.62
C PHE A 211 -2.23 5.60 10.89
N SER A 212 -2.23 6.23 12.04
CA SER A 212 -2.43 5.54 13.33
C SER A 212 -3.22 6.38 14.31
N VAL A 213 -4.07 5.71 15.08
CA VAL A 213 -4.86 6.28 16.15
C VAL A 213 -4.45 5.59 17.45
N PHE A 214 -4.06 6.39 18.42
CA PHE A 214 -3.70 5.98 19.77
C PHE A 214 -4.72 6.55 20.75
N HIS A 215 -4.96 5.81 21.81
CA HIS A 215 -5.70 6.28 22.98
C HIS A 215 -4.71 6.58 24.09
N ILE A 216 -4.84 7.75 24.69
CA ILE A 216 -4.06 8.21 25.83
C ILE A 216 -4.92 8.07 27.07
N ASP A 217 -4.50 7.17 27.97
CA ASP A 217 -5.14 6.94 29.27
C ASP A 217 -4.94 8.13 30.23
N THR A 218 -5.64 8.12 31.37
CA THR A 218 -5.50 9.16 32.42
C THR A 218 -4.09 9.30 32.99
N ASP A 219 -3.30 8.24 32.89
CA ASP A 219 -1.91 8.19 33.35
C ASP A 219 -0.90 8.59 32.24
N GLY A 220 -1.40 9.02 31.07
CA GLY A 220 -0.59 9.41 29.91
C GLY A 220 -0.06 8.24 29.07
N LYS A 221 -0.47 7.00 29.39
CA LYS A 221 -0.08 5.80 28.63
C LYS A 221 -0.76 5.78 27.26
N GLU A 222 0.04 5.58 26.20
CA GLU A 222 -0.47 5.42 24.83
C GLU A 222 -0.74 3.94 24.50
N ASN A 223 -1.97 3.64 24.07
CA ASN A 223 -2.37 2.35 23.55
C ASN A 223 -2.79 2.49 22.09
N LEU A 224 -2.26 1.66 21.18
CA LEU A 224 -2.65 1.69 19.77
C LEU A 224 -4.10 1.19 19.63
N VAL A 225 -4.97 2.01 19.03
CA VAL A 225 -6.37 1.68 18.75
C VAL A 225 -6.51 1.11 17.35
N SER A 226 -5.94 1.79 16.37
CA SER A 226 -6.05 1.39 14.97
C SER A 226 -4.85 1.87 14.17
N THR A 227 -4.50 1.13 13.12
CA THR A 227 -3.45 1.50 12.19
C THR A 227 -3.82 1.11 10.77
N MET A 228 -3.54 1.99 9.83
CA MET A 228 -3.67 1.76 8.40
C MET A 228 -2.30 1.97 7.75
N GLY A 229 -1.63 0.87 7.44
CA GLY A 229 -0.31 0.90 6.83
C GLY A 229 -0.35 1.22 5.33
N GLY A 230 0.60 2.01 4.85
CA GLY A 230 0.78 2.25 3.42
C GLY A 230 -0.38 2.94 2.73
N VAL A 231 -0.98 3.93 3.38
CA VAL A 231 -2.04 4.77 2.82
C VAL A 231 -1.45 5.98 2.09
N ALA A 232 -2.02 6.26 0.91
CA ALA A 232 -1.63 7.40 0.07
C ALA A 232 -2.69 8.50 0.06
N ILE A 233 -2.25 9.72 -0.20
CA ILE A 233 -3.07 10.86 -0.64
C ILE A 233 -2.50 11.28 -1.99
N TYR A 234 -3.15 10.86 -3.08
CA TYR A 234 -2.59 11.00 -4.43
C TYR A 234 -2.72 12.42 -4.97
N VAL A 235 -1.84 12.84 -5.88
CA VAL A 235 -2.13 13.92 -6.83
C VAL A 235 -3.19 13.42 -7.82
N PRO A 236 -4.21 14.23 -8.18
CA PRO A 236 -4.42 15.63 -7.81
C PRO A 236 -5.16 15.85 -6.47
N ASN A 237 -5.63 14.81 -5.80
CA ASN A 237 -6.46 14.94 -4.59
C ASN A 237 -5.83 15.88 -3.55
N PRO A 238 -6.56 16.94 -3.13
CA PRO A 238 -6.06 17.90 -2.16
C PRO A 238 -6.20 17.40 -0.73
N HIS A 239 -6.97 16.34 -0.49
CA HIS A 239 -7.13 15.74 0.83
C HIS A 239 -7.60 14.29 0.75
N ARG A 240 -7.58 13.62 1.90
CA ARG A 240 -8.23 12.33 2.12
C ARG A 240 -8.87 12.29 3.51
N ILE A 241 -10.03 11.66 3.61
CA ILE A 241 -10.76 11.38 4.84
C ILE A 241 -10.50 9.93 5.23
N PHE A 242 -9.97 9.73 6.43
CA PHE A 242 -9.79 8.43 7.06
C PHE A 242 -10.95 8.17 7.99
N SER A 243 -11.56 6.99 7.89
CA SER A 243 -12.62 6.54 8.80
C SER A 243 -12.10 5.41 9.67
N VAL A 244 -12.25 5.57 10.98
CA VAL A 244 -11.81 4.60 11.98
C VAL A 244 -12.98 4.30 12.91
N ASP A 245 -13.41 3.05 12.89
CA ASP A 245 -14.35 2.56 13.90
C ASP A 245 -13.60 2.41 15.23
N LEU A 246 -14.08 3.09 16.26
CA LEU A 246 -13.53 3.03 17.61
C LEU A 246 -14.22 1.89 18.36
N PRO A 247 -13.46 0.99 19.03
CA PRO A 247 -14.05 -0.08 19.84
C PRO A 247 -15.03 0.45 20.88
N GLU A 248 -16.13 -0.27 21.12
CA GLU A 248 -17.16 0.13 22.10
C GLU A 248 -16.61 0.21 23.52
N ASP A 249 -15.69 -0.69 23.85
CA ASP A 249 -15.02 -0.79 25.16
C ASP A 249 -13.93 0.27 25.36
N LEU A 250 -13.54 1.00 24.30
CA LEU A 250 -12.50 2.03 24.36
C LEU A 250 -12.87 3.09 25.42
N PRO A 251 -12.06 3.29 26.48
CA PRO A 251 -12.37 4.20 27.59
C PRO A 251 -12.17 5.69 27.25
N PHE A 252 -12.38 6.07 26.00
CA PHE A 252 -12.44 7.46 25.55
C PHE A 252 -13.71 8.14 26.07
N GLY A 253 -13.60 9.29 26.73
CA GLY A 253 -14.72 9.96 27.43
C GLY A 253 -15.04 9.40 28.82
N LYS A 254 -14.33 8.36 29.26
CA LYS A 254 -14.37 7.88 30.64
C LYS A 254 -13.25 8.55 31.45
N GLY A 255 -13.43 8.68 32.77
CA GLY A 255 -12.42 9.26 33.67
C GLY A 255 -12.40 10.80 33.73
N ASN A 256 -13.58 11.44 33.73
CA ASN A 256 -13.75 12.91 33.80
C ASN A 256 -13.09 13.67 32.63
N GLY A 257 -13.19 13.16 31.40
CA GLY A 257 -12.68 13.84 30.20
C GLY A 257 -11.14 13.86 30.08
N LYS A 258 -10.41 13.15 30.94
CA LYS A 258 -8.94 13.15 30.95
C LYS A 258 -8.29 12.26 29.89
N THR A 259 -9.07 11.44 29.20
CA THR A 259 -8.55 10.58 28.12
C THR A 259 -8.55 11.32 26.80
N MET A 260 -7.62 10.98 25.91
CA MET A 260 -7.46 11.65 24.61
C MET A 260 -7.25 10.62 23.50
N LEU A 261 -7.49 11.03 22.25
CA LEU A 261 -7.01 10.30 21.07
C LEU A 261 -5.86 11.07 20.44
N ARG A 262 -4.74 10.41 20.19
CA ARG A 262 -3.67 10.96 19.37
C ARG A 262 -3.75 10.33 17.99
N VAL A 263 -3.85 11.16 16.96
CA VAL A 263 -3.82 10.72 15.58
C VAL A 263 -2.50 11.15 14.96
N GLU A 264 -1.82 10.24 14.29
CA GLU A 264 -0.65 10.59 13.49
C GLU A 264 -0.72 10.01 12.08
N TYR A 265 -0.10 10.73 11.16
CA TYR A 265 0.22 10.27 9.82
C TYR A 265 1.73 10.43 9.61
N ARG A 266 2.42 9.32 9.33
CA ARG A 266 3.88 9.25 9.33
C ARG A 266 4.38 8.57 8.07
N GLN A 267 5.47 9.07 7.48
CA GLN A 267 6.11 8.37 6.37
C GLN A 267 6.50 6.94 6.78
N ARG A 268 6.35 5.98 5.87
CA ARG A 268 6.75 4.60 6.16
C ARG A 268 8.24 4.51 6.49
N LYS A 269 8.59 3.43 7.20
CA LYS A 269 9.98 3.14 7.59
C LYS A 269 10.95 3.11 6.41
N GLU A 270 10.50 2.61 5.27
CA GLU A 270 11.25 2.49 4.02
C GLU A 270 11.59 3.85 3.38
N VAL A 271 10.84 4.91 3.71
CA VAL A 271 10.97 6.24 3.10
C VAL A 271 11.65 7.24 4.05
N GLY A 272 11.50 7.10 5.38
CA GLY A 272 12.20 7.96 6.34
C GLY A 272 11.56 8.17 7.70
N LYS A 273 10.43 7.54 8.05
CA LYS A 273 9.74 7.66 9.36
C LYS A 273 9.36 9.09 9.80
N LYS A 274 9.49 10.09 8.93
CA LYS A 274 9.17 11.49 9.25
C LYS A 274 7.69 11.63 9.57
N LEU A 275 7.37 12.29 10.69
CA LEU A 275 6.01 12.69 11.00
C LEU A 275 5.51 13.67 9.94
N ILE A 276 4.37 13.39 9.33
CA ILE A 276 3.74 14.25 8.32
C ILE A 276 2.73 15.17 9.00
N ALA A 277 1.83 14.61 9.81
CA ALA A 277 0.82 15.35 10.54
C ALA A 277 0.46 14.63 11.84
N GLU A 278 0.11 15.38 12.87
CA GLU A 278 -0.44 14.86 14.12
C GLU A 278 -1.50 15.79 14.69
N THR A 279 -2.38 15.24 15.52
CA THR A 279 -3.29 16.00 16.36
C THR A 279 -3.65 15.20 17.60
N VAL A 280 -4.10 15.89 18.65
CA VAL A 280 -4.66 15.30 19.86
C VAL A 280 -6.10 15.77 20.01
N ILE A 281 -7.00 14.82 20.22
CA ILE A 281 -8.44 15.04 20.34
C ILE A 281 -8.79 14.74 21.81
N PRO A 282 -9.14 15.75 22.63
CA PRO A 282 -9.61 15.50 23.99
C PRO A 282 -10.97 14.81 23.95
N ALA A 283 -11.28 14.03 24.98
CA ALA A 283 -12.65 13.59 25.17
C ALA A 283 -13.50 14.76 25.67
N GLU A 284 -14.67 14.95 25.05
CA GLU A 284 -15.72 15.86 25.52
C GLU A 284 -16.39 15.33 26.79
#